data_AF-A4N4H7-F1
#
_entry.id   AF-A4N4H7-F1
#
_cell.length_a   1.000
_cell.length_b   1.000
_cell.length_c   1.000
_cell.angle_alpha   90.00
_cell.angle_beta   90.00
_cell.angle_gamma   90.00
#
_symmetry.space_group_name_H-M   'P 1'
#
loop_
_entity.id
_entity.type
_entity.pdbx_description
1 polymer ?
#
loop_
_entity_poly.entity_id
_entity_poly.type
_entity_poly.pdbx_seq_one_letter_code
_entity_poly.pdbx_strand_id
1 'polypeptide(L)'
;MSVSVFNRCWSKVILETLVRQGVSHVCIAPGSRSTPLTLEAVRLQNAGSVTCHTHFDERGLGFFALGIAKATQSPVAIIVTSGTATANLLSGNY
;
A
#
# COMPACT_ATOMS: atom_id res chain seq x y z
N MET A 1 22.49 -15.12 3.78
CA MET A 1 21.34 -14.55 3.04
C MET A 1 20.94 -13.25 3.75
N SER A 2 20.83 -12.11 3.06
CA SER A 2 20.51 -10.84 3.72
C SER A 2 19.04 -10.78 4.14
N VAL A 3 18.77 -10.37 5.38
CA VAL A 3 17.40 -10.15 5.90
C VAL A 3 16.64 -9.13 5.05
N SER A 4 17.32 -8.07 4.58
CA SER A 4 16.68 -7.05 3.74
C SER A 4 16.22 -7.61 2.39
N VAL A 5 16.99 -8.53 1.80
CA VAL A 5 16.63 -9.21 0.55
C VAL A 5 15.45 -10.15 0.78
N PHE A 6 15.48 -10.94 1.87
CA PHE A 6 14.38 -11.84 2.22
C PHE A 6 13.07 -11.08 2.47
N ASN A 7 13.11 -9.95 3.18
CA ASN A 7 11.95 -9.10 3.41
C ASN A 7 11.36 -8.58 2.10
N ARG A 8 12.20 -8.13 1.16
CA ARG A 8 11.72 -7.70 -0.17
C ARG A 8 11.13 -8.85 -0.98
N CYS A 9 11.70 -10.05 -0.93
CA CYS A 9 11.13 -11.23 -1.59
C CYS A 9 9.72 -11.54 -1.08
N TRP A 10 9.49 -11.49 0.23
CA TRP A 10 8.15 -11.67 0.80
C TRP A 10 7.18 -10.56 0.42
N SER A 11 7.60 -9.30 0.50
CA SER A 11 6.79 -8.16 0.06
C SER A 11 6.41 -8.26 -1.41
N LYS A 12 7.32 -8.74 -2.26
CA LYS A 12 7.07 -8.97 -3.68
C LYS A 12 5.93 -9.96 -3.88
N VAL A 13 5.98 -11.12 -3.21
CA VAL A 13 4.94 -12.15 -3.31
C VAL A 13 3.58 -11.61 -2.88
N ILE A 14 3.53 -10.87 -1.77
CA ILE A 14 2.29 -10.25 -1.28
C ILE A 14 1.71 -9.30 -2.32
N LEU A 15 2.50 -8.34 -2.83
CA LEU A 15 1.98 -7.34 -3.76
C LEU A 15 1.64 -7.92 -5.13
N GLU A 16 2.44 -8.84 -5.67
CA GLU A 16 2.11 -9.52 -6.93
C GLU A 16 0.82 -10.32 -6.81
N THR A 17 0.56 -10.91 -5.65
CA THR A 17 -0.70 -11.62 -5.39
C THR A 17 -1.88 -10.63 -5.37
N LEU A 18 -1.75 -9.48 -4.71
CA LEU A 18 -2.79 -8.45 -4.70
C LEU A 18 -3.09 -7.90 -6.10
N VAL A 19 -2.06 -7.66 -6.91
CA VAL A 19 -2.22 -7.22 -8.31
C VAL A 19 -3.00 -8.27 -9.11
N ARG A 20 -2.68 -9.56 -8.95
CA ARG A 20 -3.43 -10.65 -9.59
C ARG A 20 -4.89 -10.74 -9.14
N GLN A 21 -5.21 -10.24 -7.94
CA GLN A 21 -6.58 -10.15 -7.41
C GLN A 21 -7.28 -8.83 -7.78
N GLY A 22 -6.73 -8.04 -8.70
CA GLY A 22 -7.37 -6.85 -9.25
C GLY A 22 -6.99 -5.53 -8.58
N VAL A 23 -6.00 -5.52 -7.67
CA VAL A 23 -5.49 -4.26 -7.12
C VAL A 23 -4.67 -3.52 -8.18
N SER A 24 -5.15 -2.34 -8.56
CA SER A 24 -4.48 -1.42 -9.50
C SER A 24 -3.97 -0.14 -8.83
N HIS A 25 -4.42 0.15 -7.60
CA HIS A 25 -4.06 1.35 -6.84
C HIS A 25 -3.47 1.00 -5.48
N VAL A 26 -2.36 1.66 -5.12
CA VAL A 26 -1.67 1.49 -3.83
C VAL A 26 -1.46 2.85 -3.17
N CYS A 27 -2.07 3.06 -2.01
CA CYS A 27 -1.96 4.28 -1.22
C CYS A 27 -0.89 4.09 -0.13
N ILE A 28 0.11 4.98 -0.05
CA ILE A 28 1.30 4.79 0.78
C ILE A 28 1.52 5.99 1.71
N ALA A 29 1.64 5.71 3.01
CA ALA A 29 2.17 6.65 3.99
C ALA A 29 3.67 6.39 4.26
N PRO A 30 4.46 7.45 4.56
CA PRO A 30 5.89 7.31 4.79
C PRO A 30 6.19 6.50 6.07
N GLY A 31 7.25 5.69 6.04
CA GLY A 31 7.79 5.04 7.23
C GLY A 31 8.86 3.98 6.97
N SER A 32 9.73 3.76 7.97
CA SER A 32 10.88 2.86 7.84
C SER A 32 10.49 1.37 7.85
N ARG A 33 9.51 0.98 8.67
CA ARG A 33 9.11 -0.44 8.77
C ARG A 33 8.34 -0.94 7.55
N SER A 34 7.68 -0.03 6.82
CA SER A 34 6.97 -0.33 5.56
C SER A 34 7.89 -0.35 4.33
N THR A 35 9.19 -0.02 4.47
CA THR A 35 10.12 0.08 3.33
C THR A 35 10.11 -1.12 2.39
N PRO A 36 10.11 -2.40 2.84
CA PRO A 36 10.08 -3.53 1.91
C PRO A 36 8.82 -3.55 1.01
N LEU A 37 7.66 -3.22 1.57
CA LEU A 37 6.40 -3.12 0.83
C LEU A 37 6.41 -1.92 -0.14
N THR A 38 6.85 -0.75 0.34
CA THR A 38 6.93 0.47 -0.48
C THR A 38 7.86 0.29 -1.68
N LEU A 39 9.04 -0.33 -1.49
CA LEU A 39 9.98 -0.56 -2.58
C LEU A 39 9.43 -1.50 -3.66
N GLU A 40 8.68 -2.54 -3.26
CA GLU A 40 8.06 -3.45 -4.22
C GLU A 40 6.83 -2.82 -4.91
N ALA A 41 6.09 -1.95 -4.22
CA ALA A 41 5.00 -1.18 -4.83
C ALA A 41 5.53 -0.22 -5.92
N VAL A 42 6.61 0.51 -5.63
CA VAL A 42 7.30 1.38 -6.61
C VAL A 42 7.84 0.56 -7.78
N ARG A 43 8.39 -0.64 -7.53
CA ARG A 43 8.82 -1.55 -8.62
C ARG A 43 7.66 -1.90 -9.55
N LEU A 44 6.49 -2.25 -9.00
CA LEU A 44 5.29 -2.57 -9.77
C LEU A 44 4.73 -1.33 -10.51
N GLN A 45 4.82 -0.14 -9.91
CA GLN A 45 4.47 1.11 -10.58
C GLN A 45 5.37 1.40 -11.78
N ASN A 46 6.68 1.23 -11.63
CA ASN A 46 7.63 1.40 -12.73
C ASN A 46 7.41 0.38 -13.86
N ALA A 47 6.85 -0.79 -13.54
CA ALA A 47 6.42 -1.79 -14.51
C ALA A 47 5.02 -1.54 -15.10
N GLY A 48 4.36 -0.43 -14.73
CA GLY A 48 3.02 -0.07 -15.20
C GLY A 48 1.88 -0.94 -14.66
N SER A 49 2.14 -1.76 -13.63
CA SER A 49 1.14 -2.71 -13.09
C SER A 49 0.20 -2.07 -12.07
N VAL A 50 0.65 -1.03 -11.36
CA VAL A 50 -0.14 -0.30 -10.36
C VAL A 50 0.15 1.20 -10.40
N THR A 51 -0.76 2.00 -9.88
CA THR A 51 -0.52 3.42 -9.60
C THR A 51 -0.35 3.61 -8.10
N CYS A 52 0.81 4.12 -7.67
CA CYS A 52 1.04 4.47 -6.27
C CYS A 52 0.67 5.94 -6.01
N HIS A 53 0.00 6.16 -4.88
CA HIS A 53 -0.37 7.47 -4.37
C HIS A 53 0.23 7.66 -2.99
N THR A 54 0.77 8.84 -2.70
CA THR A 54 1.42 9.12 -1.41
C THR A 54 0.68 10.20 -0.64
N HIS A 55 0.52 10.00 0.67
CA HIS A 55 -0.01 11.01 1.58
C HIS A 55 0.71 10.91 2.92
N PHE A 56 0.93 12.04 3.59
CA PHE A 56 1.70 12.07 4.85
C PHE A 56 0.86 11.75 6.09
N ASP A 57 -0.45 12.01 6.05
CA ASP A 57 -1.41 11.64 7.10
C ASP A 57 -2.15 10.35 6.73
N GLU A 58 -2.10 9.32 7.59
CA GLU A 58 -2.69 8.02 7.31
C GLU A 58 -4.21 8.05 7.32
N ARG A 59 -4.83 8.93 8.10
CA ARG A 59 -6.30 9.06 8.12
C ARG A 59 -6.81 9.61 6.79
N GLY A 60 -6.22 10.71 6.32
CA GLY A 60 -6.48 11.25 4.99
C GLY A 60 -6.20 10.23 3.88
N LEU A 61 -5.11 9.46 4.00
CA LEU A 61 -4.78 8.37 3.07
C LEU A 61 -5.88 7.30 3.03
N GLY A 62 -6.45 6.93 4.17
CA GLY A 62 -7.55 5.98 4.28
C GLY A 62 -8.81 6.44 3.54
N PHE A 63 -9.22 7.70 3.74
CA PHE A 63 -10.36 8.28 3.02
C PHE A 63 -10.10 8.44 1.52
N PHE A 64 -8.87 8.78 1.15
CA PHE A 64 -8.47 8.87 -0.26
C PHE A 64 -8.55 7.49 -0.95
N ALA A 65 -8.01 6.44 -0.32
CA ALA A 65 -8.13 5.07 -0.81
C ALA A 65 -9.59 4.61 -0.93
N LEU A 66 -10.43 4.97 0.05
CA LEU A 66 -11.87 4.70 -0.01
C LEU A 66 -12.55 5.41 -1.19
N GLY A 67 -12.19 6.67 -1.46
CA GLY A 67 -12.67 7.41 -2.62
C GLY A 67 -12.33 6.73 -3.94
N ILE A 68 -11.07 6.26 -4.09
CA ILE A 68 -10.65 5.49 -5.26
C ILE A 68 -11.45 4.19 -5.38
N ALA A 69 -11.56 3.43 -4.29
CA ALA A 69 -12.28 2.15 -4.30
C ALA A 69 -13.76 2.35 -4.70
N LYS A 70 -14.42 3.39 -4.18
CA LYS A 70 -15.79 3.75 -4.53
C LYS A 70 -15.93 4.18 -6.00
N ALA A 71 -15.01 4.99 -6.52
CA ALA A 71 -15.08 5.47 -7.90
C ALA A 71 -14.79 4.37 -8.93
N THR A 72 -13.86 3.47 -8.61
CA THR A 72 -13.37 2.42 -9.52
C THR A 72 -14.07 1.07 -9.33
N GLN A 73 -14.85 0.92 -8.25
CA GLN A 73 -15.46 -0.36 -7.84
C GLN A 73 -14.44 -1.51 -7.79
N SER A 74 -13.20 -1.19 -7.41
CA SER A 74 -12.05 -2.10 -7.43
C SER A 74 -11.30 -2.05 -6.10
N PRO A 75 -10.61 -3.14 -5.70
CA PRO A 75 -9.85 -3.16 -4.45
C PRO A 75 -8.65 -2.21 -4.53
N VAL A 76 -8.38 -1.51 -3.42
CA VAL A 76 -7.25 -0.58 -3.27
C VAL A 76 -6.40 -1.03 -2.09
N ALA A 77 -5.08 -1.15 -2.29
CA ALA A 77 -4.17 -1.48 -1.20
C ALA A 77 -3.71 -0.22 -0.46
N ILE A 78 -3.52 -0.32 0.85
CA ILE A 78 -2.97 0.74 1.68
C ILE A 78 -1.72 0.21 2.40
N ILE A 79 -0.61 0.95 2.33
CA ILE A 79 0.65 0.65 3.00
C ILE A 79 0.91 1.76 4.02
N VAL A 80 1.00 1.39 5.29
CA VAL A 80 1.42 2.26 6.39
C VAL A 80 2.52 1.59 7.20
N THR A 81 3.30 2.38 7.93
CA THR A 81 4.19 1.82 8.95
C THR A 81 3.36 1.29 10.13
N SER A 82 3.98 0.50 11.00
CA SER A 82 3.32 0.02 12.22
C SER A 82 3.15 1.15 13.25
N GLY A 83 2.39 0.88 14.31
CA GLY A 83 2.13 1.82 15.39
C GLY A 83 0.80 2.56 15.18
N THR A 84 0.72 3.80 15.62
CA THR A 84 -0.49 4.63 15.50
C THR A 84 -0.91 4.86 14.05
N ALA A 85 0.03 4.80 13.09
CA ALA A 85 -0.24 4.85 11.66
C ALA A 85 -1.28 3.81 11.21
N THR A 86 -1.23 2.59 11.74
CA THR A 86 -2.25 1.54 11.47
C THR A 86 -3.59 1.89 12.13
N ALA A 87 -3.57 2.41 13.35
CA ALA A 87 -4.79 2.83 14.05
C ALA A 87 -5.47 4.04 13.39
N ASN A 88 -4.71 4.93 12.74
CA ASN A 88 -5.24 6.08 12.00
C ASN A 88 -6.09 5.67 10.79
N LEU A 89 -5.94 4.45 10.28
CA LEU A 89 -6.83 3.89 9.25
C LEU A 89 -8.21 3.51 9.82
N LEU A 90 -8.30 3.26 11.13
CA LEU A 90 -9.56 3.03 11.83
C LEU A 90 -10.21 4.37 12.18
N SER A 91 -10.65 5.10 11.16
CA SER A 91 -11.56 6.22 11.32
C SER A 91 -13.00 5.71 11.18
N GLY A 92 -13.70 5.61 12.32
CA GLY A 92 -15.04 5.05 12.41
C GLY A 92 -16.15 5.90 11.78
N ASN A 93 -17.24 5.17 11.49
CA ASN A 93 -18.59 5.54 11.06
C ASN A 93 -18.77 5.97 9.59
N TYR A 94 -18.80 4.95 8.72
CA TYR A 94 -19.65 4.92 7.54
C TYR A 94 -20.68 3.80 7.70
#